data_AF-A0A0S4LD09-F1
#
_entry.id   AF-A0A0S4LD09-F1
#
_cell.length_a   1.000
_cell.length_b   1.000
_cell.length_c   1.000
_cell.angle_alpha   90.00
_cell.angle_beta   90.00
_cell.angle_gamma   90.00
#
_symmetry.space_group_name_H-M   'P 1'
#
loop_
_entity.id
_entity.type
_entity.pdbx_description
1 polymer ?
#
loop_
_entity_poly.entity_id
_entity_poly.type
_entity_poly.pdbx_seq_one_letter_code
_entity_poly.pdbx_strand_id
1 'polypeptide(L)'
;MPRRPRLVAGALAYHVLNRRVGRLPLFEEPTDYATFEKILAEARANSRIRIAAYCLMPTHWHLLLWPRHDGELSEVLRWITVTHTQRWHSQHDTAGTGPVYQGRFRSFPVQTDAHFLTVARYVERNALRAKLVRQAENWRWSSLWRRSQGDPKLTTWLSDWPVDLPRNWVARVNRPETGEELDALRLSVQRGRPFGEEGWVRRMAKRFGMESTLRPRGRPKGS
;
A
#
# COMPACT_ATOMS: atom_id res chain seq x y z
N MET A 1 3.08 -7.04 -25.66
CA MET A 1 4.44 -7.32 -25.15
C MET A 1 4.36 -8.00 -23.79
N PRO A 2 4.92 -9.22 -23.63
CA PRO A 2 5.10 -9.83 -22.32
C PRO A 2 6.03 -8.94 -21.49
N ARG A 3 5.55 -8.47 -20.33
CA ARG A 3 6.33 -7.61 -19.43
C ARG A 3 7.04 -8.46 -18.39
N ARG A 4 8.31 -8.14 -18.11
CA ARG A 4 9.17 -8.87 -17.16
C ARG A 4 8.46 -9.11 -15.82
N PRO A 5 8.65 -10.29 -15.20
CA PRO A 5 8.25 -10.54 -13.82
C PRO A 5 8.82 -9.46 -12.89
N ARG A 6 8.05 -9.06 -11.86
CA ARG A 6 8.59 -8.15 -10.86
C ARG A 6 9.54 -8.94 -9.98
N LEU A 7 10.80 -8.55 -9.97
CA LEU A 7 11.74 -9.02 -8.96
C LEU A 7 11.31 -8.37 -7.64
N VAL A 8 10.68 -9.16 -6.77
CA VAL A 8 10.31 -8.78 -5.41
C VAL A 8 11.07 -9.71 -4.49
N ALA A 9 11.96 -9.14 -3.69
CA ALA A 9 12.69 -9.92 -2.71
C ALA A 9 11.84 -10.11 -1.44
N GLY A 10 11.95 -11.29 -0.85
CA GLY A 10 11.54 -11.53 0.53
C GLY A 10 12.30 -10.63 1.51
N ALA A 11 11.77 -10.54 2.72
CA ALA A 11 12.32 -9.79 3.85
C ALA A 11 12.36 -8.26 3.71
N LEU A 12 12.00 -7.67 2.57
CA LEU A 12 11.79 -6.22 2.43
C LEU A 12 10.32 -5.84 2.61
N ALA A 13 10.05 -4.70 3.22
CA ALA A 13 8.72 -4.12 3.24
C ALA A 13 8.42 -3.42 1.90
N TYR A 14 7.16 -3.43 1.49
CA TYR A 14 6.69 -2.82 0.24
C TYR A 14 5.45 -1.98 0.50
N HIS A 15 5.48 -0.73 0.05
CA HIS A 15 4.26 0.03 -0.14
C HIS A 15 3.62 -0.41 -1.44
N VAL A 16 2.34 -0.75 -1.38
CA VAL A 16 1.55 -1.24 -2.50
C VAL A 16 0.30 -0.39 -2.62
N LEU A 17 -0.08 -0.06 -3.85
CA LEU A 17 -1.34 0.61 -4.12
C LEU A 17 -1.99 0.11 -5.41
N ASN A 18 -3.31 0.11 -5.44
CA ASN A 18 -4.08 -0.03 -6.67
C ASN A 18 -5.33 0.84 -6.61
N ARG A 19 -5.89 1.15 -7.77
CA ARG A 19 -7.02 2.06 -7.92
C ARG A 19 -8.04 1.54 -8.92
N ARG A 20 -9.28 1.96 -8.74
CA ARG A 20 -10.36 1.71 -9.69
C ARG A 20 -10.03 2.32 -11.06
N VAL A 21 -10.47 1.65 -12.13
CA VAL A 21 -10.47 2.21 -13.48
C VAL A 21 -11.28 3.51 -13.52
N GLY A 22 -10.86 4.48 -14.33
CA GLY A 22 -11.56 5.76 -14.46
C GLY A 22 -11.54 6.65 -13.21
N ARG A 23 -10.83 6.27 -12.14
CA ARG A 23 -10.93 6.91 -10.80
C ARG A 23 -12.34 6.86 -10.21
N LEU A 24 -13.17 5.94 -10.68
CA LEU A 24 -14.49 5.69 -10.13
C LEU A 24 -14.39 5.20 -8.67
N PRO A 25 -15.48 5.23 -7.90
CA PRO A 25 -15.54 4.58 -6.61
C PRO A 25 -15.13 3.11 -6.71
N LEU A 26 -14.30 2.66 -5.78
CA LEU A 26 -13.95 1.27 -5.54
C LEU A 26 -14.75 0.71 -4.36
N PHE A 27 -14.99 1.56 -3.37
CA PHE A 27 -15.80 1.25 -2.20
C PHE A 27 -16.87 2.33 -2.08
N GLU A 28 -18.10 1.94 -2.34
CA GLU A 28 -19.28 2.81 -2.37
C GLU A 28 -19.99 2.74 -1.02
N GLU A 29 -20.12 1.52 -0.49
CA GLU A 29 -20.81 1.24 0.76
C GLU A 29 -19.88 0.68 1.84
N PRO A 30 -20.21 0.82 3.14
CA PRO A 30 -19.46 0.21 4.24
C PRO A 30 -19.19 -1.29 4.07
N THR A 31 -20.10 -2.01 3.40
CA THR A 31 -19.99 -3.44 3.09
C THR A 31 -18.85 -3.75 2.12
N ASP A 32 -18.54 -2.85 1.19
CA ASP A 32 -17.42 -3.01 0.25
C ASP A 32 -16.08 -2.99 0.99
N TYR A 33 -15.92 -2.00 1.89
CA TYR A 33 -14.73 -1.88 2.72
C TYR A 33 -14.57 -3.10 3.64
N ALA A 34 -15.65 -3.52 4.31
CA ALA A 34 -15.63 -4.70 5.18
C ALA A 34 -15.28 -5.98 4.40
N THR A 35 -15.78 -6.11 3.17
CA THR A 35 -15.45 -7.23 2.28
C THR A 35 -13.97 -7.24 1.93
N PHE A 36 -13.39 -6.07 1.63
CA PHE A 36 -11.96 -5.95 1.35
C PHE A 36 -11.10 -6.28 2.58
N GLU A 37 -11.47 -5.82 3.77
CA GLU A 37 -10.77 -6.17 5.00
C GLU A 37 -10.83 -7.68 5.29
N LYS A 38 -11.97 -8.32 5.01
CA LYS A 38 -12.10 -9.78 5.08
C LYS A 38 -11.14 -10.48 4.11
N ILE A 39 -11.01 -9.98 2.88
CA ILE A 39 -10.03 -10.49 1.91
C ILE A 39 -8.60 -10.33 2.44
N LEU A 40 -8.26 -9.21 3.07
CA LEU A 40 -6.92 -9.03 3.67
C LEU A 40 -6.66 -10.03 4.80
N ALA A 41 -7.64 -10.28 5.67
CA ALA A 41 -7.52 -11.28 6.72
C ALA A 41 -7.38 -12.71 6.17
N GLU A 42 -8.16 -13.07 5.14
CA GLU A 42 -8.04 -14.35 4.42
C GLU A 42 -6.66 -14.50 3.75
N ALA A 43 -6.13 -13.44 3.12
CA ALA A 43 -4.78 -13.45 2.54
C ALA A 43 -3.71 -13.72 3.61
N ARG A 44 -3.81 -13.06 4.77
CA ARG A 44 -2.92 -13.28 5.92
C ARG A 44 -2.99 -14.72 6.44
N ALA A 45 -4.19 -15.31 6.48
CA ALA A 45 -4.39 -16.68 6.93
C ALA A 45 -3.77 -17.70 5.95
N ASN A 46 -3.98 -17.49 4.65
CA ASN A 46 -3.59 -18.44 3.61
C ASN A 46 -2.10 -18.43 3.28
N SER A 47 -1.45 -17.26 3.25
CA SER A 47 -0.03 -17.15 2.84
C SER A 47 0.93 -16.82 3.99
N ARG A 48 0.41 -16.39 5.14
CA ARG A 48 1.20 -15.81 6.25
C ARG A 48 1.95 -14.52 5.89
N ILE A 49 1.53 -13.83 4.83
CA ILE A 49 2.05 -12.51 4.44
C ILE A 49 1.90 -11.55 5.61
N ARG A 50 2.93 -10.77 5.90
CA ARG A 50 2.86 -9.78 6.98
C ARG A 50 2.20 -8.50 6.47
N ILE A 51 1.06 -8.14 7.05
CA ILE A 51 0.33 -6.91 6.72
C ILE A 51 0.58 -5.91 7.84
N ALA A 52 1.48 -4.96 7.62
CA ALA A 52 1.92 -4.04 8.67
C ALA A 52 0.94 -2.86 8.87
N ALA A 53 0.50 -2.26 7.76
CA ALA A 53 -0.43 -1.14 7.75
C ALA A 53 -1.28 -1.14 6.48
N TYR A 54 -2.45 -0.50 6.54
CA TYR A 54 -3.30 -0.28 5.37
C TYR A 54 -4.20 0.95 5.54
N CYS A 55 -4.68 1.47 4.40
CA CYS A 55 -5.75 2.45 4.34
C CYS A 55 -6.56 2.24 3.06
N LEU A 56 -7.86 1.98 3.21
CA LEU A 56 -8.80 1.88 2.11
C LEU A 56 -9.42 3.25 1.86
N MET A 57 -9.35 3.73 0.63
CA MET A 57 -9.84 5.03 0.20
C MET A 57 -10.98 4.83 -0.80
N PRO A 58 -11.92 5.77 -0.95
CA PRO A 58 -13.08 5.56 -1.82
C PRO A 58 -12.78 5.08 -3.23
N THR A 59 -11.63 5.44 -3.81
CA THR A 59 -11.26 5.09 -5.20
C THR A 59 -10.03 4.18 -5.35
N HIS A 60 -9.35 3.88 -4.24
CA HIS A 60 -8.06 3.18 -4.24
C HIS A 60 -7.70 2.64 -2.86
N TRP A 61 -6.66 1.84 -2.75
CA TRP A 61 -6.16 1.38 -1.45
C TRP A 61 -4.64 1.50 -1.38
N HIS A 62 -4.14 1.58 -0.15
CA HIS A 62 -2.73 1.55 0.18
C HIS A 62 -2.48 0.42 1.19
N LEU A 63 -1.52 -0.46 0.91
CA LEU A 63 -1.08 -1.53 1.80
C LEU A 63 0.42 -1.42 2.05
N LEU A 64 0.86 -1.74 3.26
CA LEU A 64 2.26 -1.91 3.60
C LEU A 64 2.49 -3.39 3.94
N LEU A 65 3.05 -4.12 2.98
CA LEU A 65 3.20 -5.58 3.03
C LEU A 65 4.65 -5.97 3.21
N TRP A 66 4.91 -7.04 3.95
CA TRP A 66 6.26 -7.52 4.25
C TRP A 66 6.39 -9.02 3.93
N PRO A 67 6.65 -9.36 2.64
CA PRO A 67 6.88 -10.75 2.22
C PRO A 67 8.03 -11.42 2.98
N ARG A 68 7.93 -12.72 3.16
CA ARG A 68 8.88 -13.62 3.81
C ARG A 68 9.86 -14.20 2.80
N HIS A 69 9.38 -14.56 1.62
CA HIS A 69 10.20 -15.11 0.54
C HIS A 69 9.95 -14.39 -0.79
N ASP A 70 10.86 -14.62 -1.74
CA ASP A 70 10.75 -14.08 -3.09
C ASP A 70 9.45 -14.57 -3.75
N GLY A 71 8.82 -13.70 -4.55
CA GLY A 71 7.57 -14.01 -5.26
C GLY A 71 6.28 -13.86 -4.45
N GLU A 72 6.30 -14.02 -3.12
CA GLU A 72 5.11 -14.06 -2.26
C GLU A 72 4.20 -12.84 -2.48
N LEU A 73 4.77 -11.64 -2.54
CA LEU A 73 4.01 -10.40 -2.73
C LEU A 73 3.16 -10.44 -4.01
N SER A 74 3.71 -10.96 -5.10
CA SER A 74 3.01 -11.00 -6.39
C SER A 74 1.89 -12.03 -6.38
N GLU A 75 2.10 -13.17 -5.74
CA GLU A 75 1.11 -14.24 -5.61
C GLU A 75 -0.07 -13.79 -4.75
N VAL A 76 0.22 -13.22 -3.58
CA VAL A 76 -0.77 -12.69 -2.64
C VAL A 76 -1.58 -11.57 -3.27
N LEU A 77 -0.92 -10.59 -3.91
CA LEU A 77 -1.65 -9.47 -4.52
C LEU A 77 -2.47 -9.90 -5.74
N ARG A 78 -2.02 -10.90 -6.50
CA ARG A 78 -2.84 -11.52 -7.54
C ARG A 78 -4.11 -12.11 -6.93
N TRP A 79 -3.96 -12.89 -5.86
CA TRP A 79 -5.11 -13.48 -5.17
C TRP A 79 -6.06 -12.39 -4.63
N ILE A 80 -5.56 -11.42 -3.86
CA ILE A 80 -6.37 -10.31 -3.32
C ILE A 80 -7.14 -9.58 -4.43
N THR A 81 -6.48 -9.22 -5.53
CA THR A 81 -7.11 -8.42 -6.59
C THR A 81 -8.13 -9.22 -7.40
N VAL A 82 -7.86 -10.51 -7.67
CA VAL A 82 -8.81 -11.39 -8.37
C VAL A 82 -10.03 -11.67 -7.49
N THR A 83 -9.82 -12.08 -6.23
CA THR A 83 -10.90 -12.36 -5.29
C THR A 83 -11.76 -11.12 -5.05
N HIS A 84 -11.14 -9.94 -4.88
CA HIS A 84 -11.89 -8.70 -4.75
C HIS A 84 -12.70 -8.39 -6.01
N THR A 85 -12.13 -8.52 -7.20
CA THR A 85 -12.85 -8.24 -8.45
C THR A 85 -14.07 -9.14 -8.61
N GLN A 86 -13.93 -10.44 -8.33
CA GLN A 86 -15.04 -11.39 -8.39
C GLN A 86 -16.14 -11.06 -7.37
N ARG A 87 -15.77 -10.82 -6.10
CA ARG A 87 -16.75 -10.47 -5.05
C ARG A 87 -17.41 -9.12 -5.32
N TRP A 88 -16.66 -8.12 -5.78
CA TRP A 88 -17.17 -6.80 -6.13
C TRP A 88 -18.22 -6.90 -7.25
N HIS A 89 -17.94 -7.61 -8.34
CA HIS A 89 -18.92 -7.81 -9.41
C HIS A 89 -20.18 -8.55 -8.95
N SER A 90 -20.02 -9.54 -8.08
CA SER A 90 -21.15 -10.28 -7.52
C SER A 90 -21.99 -9.46 -6.55
N GLN A 91 -21.38 -8.52 -5.81
CA GLN A 91 -22.09 -7.66 -4.85
C GLN A 91 -22.82 -6.50 -5.53
N HIS A 92 -22.33 -6.08 -6.69
CA HIS A 92 -22.85 -4.94 -7.45
C HIS A 92 -23.64 -5.35 -8.69
N ASP A 93 -23.91 -6.65 -8.90
CA ASP A 93 -24.61 -7.20 -10.07
C ASP A 93 -24.04 -6.73 -11.42
N THR A 94 -22.72 -6.64 -11.52
CA THR A 94 -21.99 -6.15 -12.70
C THR A 94 -21.10 -7.22 -13.34
N ALA A 95 -21.45 -8.50 -13.19
CA ALA A 95 -20.68 -9.58 -13.78
C ALA A 95 -20.51 -9.37 -15.31
N GLY A 96 -19.26 -9.37 -15.78
CA GLY A 96 -18.93 -9.23 -17.21
C GLY A 96 -18.78 -7.79 -17.72
N THR A 97 -18.96 -6.74 -16.90
CA THR A 97 -18.93 -5.34 -17.37
C THR A 97 -17.52 -4.73 -17.53
N GLY A 98 -16.47 -5.55 -17.42
CA GLY A 98 -15.08 -5.12 -17.60
C GLY A 98 -14.28 -5.02 -16.30
N PRO A 99 -13.08 -4.43 -16.34
CA PRO A 99 -12.14 -4.50 -15.22
C PRO A 99 -12.50 -3.53 -14.08
N VAL A 100 -12.42 -4.00 -12.84
CA VAL A 100 -12.53 -3.15 -11.64
C VAL A 100 -11.30 -2.22 -11.52
N TYR A 101 -10.10 -2.77 -11.64
CA TYR A 101 -8.86 -2.03 -11.43
C TYR A 101 -8.32 -1.40 -12.73
N GLN A 102 -7.70 -0.22 -12.62
CA GLN A 102 -7.08 0.47 -13.76
C GLN A 102 -5.91 -0.33 -14.38
N GLY A 103 -5.36 -1.29 -13.65
CA GLY A 103 -4.31 -2.18 -14.12
C GLY A 103 -3.67 -2.94 -12.97
N ARG A 104 -2.41 -3.36 -13.18
CA ARG A 104 -1.62 -3.98 -12.11
C ARG A 104 -1.39 -2.97 -10.98
N PHE A 105 -1.40 -3.47 -9.74
CA PHE A 105 -0.97 -2.72 -8.58
C PHE A 105 0.41 -2.08 -8.80
N ARG A 106 0.71 -0.95 -8.15
CA ARG A 106 2.08 -0.41 -8.05
C ARG A 106 2.69 -0.88 -6.74
N SER A 107 4.00 -1.03 -6.72
CA SER A 107 4.74 -1.38 -5.51
C SER A 107 6.18 -0.87 -5.58
N PHE A 108 6.73 -0.47 -4.44
CA PHE A 108 8.16 -0.17 -4.30
C PHE A 108 8.68 -0.61 -2.92
N PRO A 109 9.95 -1.06 -2.82
CA PRO A 109 10.52 -1.48 -1.55
C PRO A 109 10.79 -0.27 -0.65
N VAL A 110 10.69 -0.49 0.65
CA VAL A 110 10.86 0.49 1.71
C VAL A 110 11.97 0.02 2.65
N GLN A 111 12.91 0.91 2.97
CA GLN A 111 13.95 0.64 3.94
C GLN A 111 13.35 0.48 5.35
N THR A 112 13.76 -0.57 6.07
CA THR A 112 13.17 -0.99 7.36
C THR A 112 13.80 -0.28 8.55
N ASP A 113 13.73 1.04 8.55
CA ASP A 113 14.20 1.93 9.62
C ASP A 113 13.21 3.11 9.79
N ALA A 114 13.67 4.34 10.06
CA ALA A 114 12.83 5.53 10.10
C ALA A 114 12.02 5.75 8.81
N HIS A 115 12.52 5.31 7.65
CA HIS A 115 11.80 5.40 6.37
C HIS A 115 10.53 4.54 6.35
N PHE A 116 10.54 3.39 7.04
CA PHE A 116 9.37 2.56 7.21
C PHE A 116 8.28 3.32 7.97
N LEU A 117 8.63 4.01 9.05
CA LEU A 117 7.70 4.86 9.79
C LEU A 117 7.16 5.98 8.90
N THR A 118 8.00 6.62 8.09
CA THR A 118 7.54 7.65 7.15
C THR A 118 6.48 7.12 6.17
N VAL A 119 6.69 5.93 5.61
CA VAL A 119 5.71 5.29 4.72
C VAL A 119 4.45 4.83 5.46
N ALA A 120 4.58 4.23 6.65
CA ALA A 120 3.44 3.83 7.47
C ALA A 120 2.56 5.03 7.82
N ARG A 121 3.18 6.15 8.22
CA ARG A 121 2.49 7.43 8.46
C ARG A 121 1.77 7.90 7.21
N TYR A 122 2.44 7.86 6.05
CA TYR A 122 1.81 8.22 4.79
C TYR A 122 0.57 7.37 4.51
N VAL A 123 0.67 6.05 4.66
CA VAL A 123 -0.44 5.10 4.43
C VAL A 123 -1.63 5.46 5.31
N GLU A 124 -1.42 5.53 6.62
CA GLU A 124 -2.49 5.71 7.62
C GLU A 124 -3.05 7.13 7.66
N ARG A 125 -2.29 8.14 7.20
CA ARG A 125 -2.75 9.54 7.12
C ARG A 125 -3.60 9.84 5.89
N ASN A 126 -3.73 8.92 4.92
CA ASN A 126 -4.34 9.24 3.62
C ASN A 126 -5.77 9.80 3.72
N ALA A 127 -6.60 9.25 4.59
CA ALA A 127 -7.97 9.72 4.78
C ALA A 127 -8.03 11.17 5.33
N LEU A 128 -7.17 11.47 6.31
CA LEU A 128 -7.02 12.83 6.85
C LEU A 128 -6.53 13.80 5.77
N ARG A 129 -5.52 13.39 4.98
CA ARG A 129 -4.99 14.19 3.86
C ARG A 129 -6.06 14.48 2.80
N ALA A 130 -6.93 13.50 2.54
CA ALA A 130 -8.06 13.65 1.62
C ALA A 130 -9.26 14.40 2.22
N LYS A 131 -9.13 14.91 3.47
CA LYS A 131 -10.19 15.61 4.21
C LYS A 131 -11.46 14.77 4.42
N LEU A 132 -11.35 13.44 4.41
CA LEU A 132 -12.46 12.53 4.71
C LEU A 132 -12.77 12.49 6.22
N VAL A 133 -11.77 12.83 7.03
CA VAL A 133 -11.86 12.87 8.50
C VAL A 133 -11.05 14.05 9.03
N ARG A 134 -11.36 14.50 10.26
CA ARG A 134 -10.61 15.56 10.96
C ARG A 134 -9.37 15.06 11.72
N GLN A 135 -9.36 13.78 12.08
CA GLN A 135 -8.25 13.10 12.73
C GLN A 135 -8.05 11.74 12.06
N ALA A 136 -6.80 11.30 11.88
CA ALA A 136 -6.48 10.13 11.06
C ALA A 136 -7.07 8.82 11.61
N GLU A 137 -7.07 8.67 12.92
CA GLU A 137 -7.63 7.55 13.66
C GLU A 137 -9.15 7.44 13.54
N ASN A 138 -9.85 8.48 13.09
CA ASN A 138 -11.32 8.42 12.90
C ASN A 138 -11.71 7.69 11.60
N TRP A 139 -10.74 7.36 10.74
CA TRP A 139 -11.03 6.62 9.51
C TRP A 139 -11.09 5.12 9.77
N ARG A 140 -12.31 4.59 9.94
CA ARG A 140 -12.60 3.18 10.23
C ARG A 140 -11.83 2.19 9.35
N TRP A 141 -11.66 2.52 8.07
CA TRP A 141 -11.07 1.64 7.08
C TRP A 141 -9.54 1.78 6.97
N SER A 142 -8.86 1.88 8.12
CA SER A 142 -7.40 1.93 8.24
C SER A 142 -6.88 1.11 9.40
N SER A 143 -5.60 0.71 9.30
CA SER A 143 -4.91 0.05 10.41
C SER A 143 -4.74 0.95 11.63
N LEU A 144 -4.69 2.28 11.45
CA LEU A 144 -4.59 3.22 12.57
C LEU A 144 -5.84 3.19 13.44
N TRP A 145 -7.03 3.23 12.82
CA TRP A 145 -8.30 3.10 13.56
C TRP A 145 -8.35 1.78 14.33
N ARG A 146 -7.97 0.67 13.69
CA ARG A 146 -7.94 -0.66 14.35
C ARG A 146 -7.03 -0.68 15.57
N ARG A 147 -5.81 -0.15 15.44
CA ARG A 147 -4.84 -0.07 16.54
C ARG A 147 -5.32 0.89 17.64
N SER A 148 -6.02 1.98 17.29
CA SER A 148 -6.49 2.97 18.26
C SER A 148 -7.69 2.50 19.08
N GLN A 149 -8.41 1.45 18.65
CA GLN A 149 -9.52 0.90 19.43
C GLN A 149 -9.04 0.16 20.69
N GLY A 150 -7.78 -0.27 20.74
CA GLY A 150 -7.24 -1.05 21.85
C GLY A 150 -7.80 -2.47 21.99
N ASP A 151 -8.62 -2.94 21.04
CA ASP A 151 -9.13 -4.32 21.00
C ASP A 151 -8.17 -5.23 20.21
N PRO A 152 -7.50 -6.20 20.86
CA PRO A 152 -6.60 -7.12 20.18
C PRO A 152 -7.27 -7.91 19.05
N LYS A 153 -8.58 -8.18 19.14
CA LYS A 153 -9.34 -8.91 18.11
C LYS A 153 -9.31 -8.19 16.78
N LEU A 154 -9.36 -6.86 16.79
CA LEU A 154 -9.34 -6.03 15.58
C LEU A 154 -7.98 -6.01 14.89
N THR A 155 -6.90 -6.34 15.61
CA THR A 155 -5.53 -6.32 15.11
C THR A 155 -4.94 -7.71 14.88
N THR A 156 -5.67 -8.80 15.16
CA THR A 156 -5.20 -10.20 15.04
C THR A 156 -4.55 -10.55 13.70
N TRP A 157 -5.02 -9.97 12.60
CA TRP A 157 -4.49 -10.21 11.25
C TRP A 157 -3.48 -9.15 10.80
N LEU A 158 -3.31 -8.08 11.58
CA LEU A 158 -2.21 -7.13 11.38
C LEU A 158 -0.93 -7.71 11.97
N SER A 159 0.18 -7.45 11.31
CA SER A 159 1.49 -7.93 11.73
C SER A 159 2.25 -6.83 12.44
N ASP A 160 3.15 -7.25 13.32
CA ASP A 160 4.14 -6.35 13.90
C ASP A 160 5.04 -5.79 12.81
N TRP A 161 5.53 -4.59 13.09
CA TRP A 161 6.38 -3.85 12.18
C TRP A 161 7.82 -4.36 12.27
N PRO A 162 8.62 -4.19 11.21
CA PRO A 162 10.05 -4.49 11.26
C PRO A 162 10.85 -3.50 12.14
N VAL A 163 10.16 -2.50 12.71
CA VAL A 163 10.69 -1.45 13.59
C VAL A 163 9.70 -1.25 14.73
N ASP A 164 10.16 -0.73 15.87
CA ASP A 164 9.28 -0.47 17.00
C ASP A 164 8.21 0.57 16.66
N LEU A 165 6.95 0.25 16.97
CA LEU A 165 5.83 1.17 16.86
C LEU A 165 5.95 2.25 17.95
N PRO A 166 6.13 3.54 17.61
CA PRO A 166 6.27 4.58 18.61
C PRO A 166 5.01 4.71 19.49
N ARG A 167 5.16 4.88 20.81
CA ARG A 167 4.01 5.02 21.72
C ARG A 167 3.09 6.20 21.36
N ASN A 168 3.68 7.28 20.83
CA ASN A 168 2.96 8.47 20.39
C ASN A 168 2.54 8.43 18.91
N TRP A 169 2.38 7.22 18.35
CA TRP A 169 2.15 7.04 16.92
C TRP A 169 0.94 7.82 16.39
N VAL A 170 -0.22 7.74 17.06
CA VAL A 170 -1.44 8.46 16.67
C VAL A 170 -1.18 9.98 16.57
N ALA A 171 -0.53 10.57 17.57
CA ALA A 171 -0.16 11.98 17.55
C ALA A 171 0.78 12.30 16.38
N ARG A 172 1.77 11.44 16.11
CA ARG A 172 2.69 11.58 14.97
C ARG A 172 1.96 11.50 13.63
N VAL A 173 0.98 10.61 13.48
CA VAL A 173 0.18 10.52 12.26
C VAL A 173 -0.66 11.77 12.04
N ASN A 174 -1.17 12.41 13.09
CA ASN A 174 -1.97 13.64 12.98
C ASN A 174 -1.17 14.92 12.74
N ARG A 175 0.13 14.97 13.05
CA ARG A 175 0.99 16.12 12.74
C ARG A 175 1.00 16.46 11.24
N PRO A 176 0.99 17.75 10.84
CA PRO A 176 1.23 18.16 9.47
C PRO A 176 2.48 17.50 8.87
N GLU A 177 2.39 17.06 7.61
CA GLU A 177 3.55 16.61 6.82
C GLU A 177 4.17 17.85 6.17
N THR A 178 5.50 17.89 6.06
CA THR A 178 6.17 18.93 5.27
C THR A 178 5.97 18.66 3.77
N GLY A 179 6.05 19.69 2.94
CA GLY A 179 5.96 19.54 1.48
C GLY A 179 7.02 18.58 0.94
N GLU A 180 8.25 18.67 1.46
CA GLU A 180 9.39 17.85 1.05
C GLU A 180 9.19 16.35 1.35
N GLU A 181 8.74 16.00 2.57
CA GLU A 181 8.41 14.62 2.94
C GLU A 181 7.38 14.02 1.98
N LEU A 182 6.34 14.81 1.68
CA LEU A 182 5.24 14.40 0.84
C LEU A 182 5.67 14.22 -0.63
N ASP A 183 6.51 15.10 -1.14
CA ASP A 183 6.96 15.05 -2.52
C ASP A 183 7.92 13.88 -2.76
N ALA A 184 8.78 13.56 -1.79
CA ALA A 184 9.60 12.35 -1.84
C ALA A 184 8.75 11.08 -1.92
N LEU A 185 7.71 10.96 -1.09
CA LEU A 185 6.78 9.83 -1.10
C LEU A 185 5.95 9.77 -2.40
N ARG A 186 5.46 10.91 -2.88
CA ARG A 186 4.72 10.99 -4.15
C ARG A 186 5.57 10.55 -5.33
N LEU A 187 6.85 10.89 -5.33
CA LEU A 187 7.79 10.44 -6.36
C LEU A 187 7.88 8.91 -6.38
N SER A 188 8.01 8.27 -5.21
CA SER A 188 7.99 6.81 -5.09
C SER A 188 6.67 6.20 -5.53
N VAL A 189 5.52 6.76 -5.11
CA VAL A 189 4.18 6.29 -5.52
C VAL A 189 3.96 6.40 -7.02
N GLN A 190 4.42 7.49 -7.64
CA GLN A 190 4.23 7.73 -9.07
C GLN A 190 5.15 6.88 -9.93
N ARG A 191 6.42 6.73 -9.53
CA ARG A 191 7.47 6.11 -10.35
C ARG A 191 7.81 4.67 -9.96
N GLY A 192 7.37 4.20 -8.80
CA GLY A 192 7.83 2.94 -8.23
C GLY A 192 9.29 3.00 -7.75
N ARG A 193 9.78 4.20 -7.40
CA ARG A 193 11.15 4.40 -6.88
C ARG A 193 11.24 3.80 -5.46
N PRO A 194 12.26 3.00 -5.13
CA PRO A 194 12.54 2.58 -3.75
C PRO A 194 12.54 3.77 -2.78
N PHE A 195 12.05 3.58 -1.56
CA PHE A 195 12.00 4.63 -0.55
C PHE A 195 12.93 4.32 0.60
N GLY A 196 13.92 5.17 0.81
CA GLY A 196 15.03 4.95 1.75
C GLY A 196 16.12 5.99 1.57
N GLU A 197 17.24 5.75 2.24
CA GLU A 197 18.46 6.53 2.07
C GLU A 197 18.97 6.43 0.62
N GLU A 198 19.55 7.49 0.07
CA GLU A 198 19.95 7.57 -1.34
C GLU A 198 20.88 6.41 -1.77
N GLY A 199 21.84 6.04 -0.93
CA GLY A 199 22.71 4.88 -1.18
C GLY A 199 21.95 3.56 -1.25
N TRP A 200 20.97 3.36 -0.37
CA TRP A 200 20.10 2.18 -0.36
C TRP A 200 19.19 2.16 -1.59
N VAL A 201 18.61 3.31 -1.95
CA VAL A 201 17.74 3.47 -3.12
C VAL A 201 18.47 3.07 -4.41
N ARG A 202 19.72 3.53 -4.60
CA ARG A 202 20.54 3.15 -5.77
C ARG A 202 20.82 1.65 -5.83
N ARG A 203 21.17 1.04 -4.69
CA ARG A 203 21.40 -0.41 -4.60
C ARG A 203 20.14 -1.21 -4.93
N MET A 204 18.99 -0.83 -4.38
CA MET A 204 17.72 -1.51 -4.65
C MET A 204 17.26 -1.30 -6.10
N ALA A 205 17.43 -0.09 -6.63
CA ALA A 205 17.11 0.19 -8.02
C ALA A 205 17.91 -0.71 -8.97
N LYS A 206 19.22 -0.87 -8.74
CA LYS A 206 20.06 -1.79 -9.50
C LYS A 206 19.62 -3.26 -9.33
N ARG A 207 19.41 -3.69 -8.08
CA ARG A 207 19.02 -5.08 -7.76
C ARG A 207 17.73 -5.51 -8.45
N PHE A 208 16.74 -4.61 -8.55
CA PHE A 208 15.42 -4.93 -9.09
C PHE A 208 15.17 -4.44 -10.52
N GLY A 209 16.20 -3.91 -11.21
CA GLY A 209 16.05 -3.36 -12.56
C GLY A 209 15.16 -2.12 -12.63
N MET A 210 15.13 -1.32 -11.56
CA MET A 210 14.31 -0.10 -11.40
C MET A 210 15.11 1.20 -11.62
N GLU A 211 16.28 1.16 -12.27
CA GLU A 211 17.14 2.33 -12.46
C GLU A 211 16.46 3.45 -13.28
N SER A 212 15.51 3.07 -14.15
CA SER A 212 14.68 4.03 -14.91
C SER A 212 13.81 4.92 -14.00
N THR A 213 13.53 4.47 -12.77
CA THR A 213 12.75 5.24 -11.78
C THR A 213 13.55 6.40 -11.17
N LEU A 214 14.89 6.35 -11.24
CA LEU A 214 15.80 7.36 -10.68
C LEU A 214 16.06 8.54 -11.64
N ARG A 215 15.83 8.36 -12.94
CA ARG A 215 16.14 9.38 -13.95
C ARG A 215 15.13 10.54 -13.92
N PRO A 216 15.53 11.80 -14.18
CA PRO A 216 14.61 12.92 -14.34
C PRO A 216 13.52 12.65 -15.40
N ARG A 217 12.36 13.30 -15.31
CA ARG A 217 11.34 13.22 -16.38
C ARG A 217 11.84 13.92 -17.64
N GLY A 218 11.79 13.24 -18.78
CA GLY A 218 12.16 13.77 -20.10
C GLY A 218 12.99 12.80 -20.93
N ARG A 219 13.08 13.04 -22.26
CA ARG A 219 14.05 12.37 -23.14
C ARG A 219 15.45 12.65 -22.59
N PRO A 220 16.37 11.66 -22.50
CA PRO A 220 17.77 11.95 -22.19
C PRO A 220 18.25 13.04 -23.15
N LYS A 221 18.86 14.12 -22.62
CA LYS A 221 19.59 15.07 -23.47
C LYS A 221 20.66 14.23 -24.16
N GLY A 222 20.57 14.14 -25.49
CA GLY A 222 21.49 13.32 -26.27
C GLY A 222 22.93 13.72 -25.95
N SER A 223 23.74 12.72 -25.63
CA SER A 223 25.20 12.77 -25.73
C SER A 223 25.60 12.70 -27.20
#